data_AF-A0A7Z9WKX1-F1
#
_entry.id   AF-A0A7Z9WKX1-F1
#
_cell.length_a   1.000
_cell.length_b   1.000
_cell.length_c   1.000
_cell.angle_alpha   90.00
_cell.angle_beta   90.00
_cell.angle_gamma   90.00
#
_symmetry.space_group_name_H-M   'P 1'
#
loop_
_entity.id
_entity.type
_entity.pdbx_description
1 polymer ?
#
loop_
_entity_poly.entity_id
_entity_poly.type
_entity_poly.pdbx_seq_one_letter_code
_entity_poly.pdbx_strand_id
1 'polypeptide(L)'
;MRRIVAERERLYEGLKAIPYLRPYPSRANFILCQVVGRDVWALKEVLEREGIILRYFKEPRLQGFIRISVGKPEHTDALLAALRKFVRRVDNPSTASNEMRKGIVERETRETRVRVELDLDGTGKADIATGVGVLDHLLSHLALHGLLDLKVRAQGDLEVDEHHTVEDVAICLGRALDEALGEREGIVRMAHSYVPMDEALAFVALDLGGRAYAVVEADFAAPRIGALATSLIPHFLETLAYHARMNLHARVLYGRDDHHKAEALFKALGRALGAATRIEPRREGVPSTKGVLD
;
A
#
# COMPACT_ATOMS: atom_id res chain seq x y z
N MET A 1 -52.62 9.34 12.76
CA MET A 1 -52.28 7.93 12.45
C MET A 1 -52.05 7.67 10.96
N ARG A 2 -52.98 8.03 10.04
CA ARG A 2 -52.84 7.79 8.59
C ARG A 2 -51.55 8.34 7.94
N ARG A 3 -51.09 9.54 8.34
CA ARG A 3 -49.86 10.17 7.79
C ARG A 3 -48.58 9.42 8.13
N ILE A 4 -48.47 8.86 9.34
CA ILE A 4 -47.28 8.09 9.77
C ILE A 4 -47.20 6.75 9.05
N VAL A 5 -48.35 6.12 8.77
CA VAL A 5 -48.42 4.86 8.02
C VAL A 5 -47.95 5.08 6.59
N ALA A 6 -48.46 6.12 5.91
CA ALA A 6 -48.05 6.47 4.56
C ALA A 6 -46.55 6.82 4.47
N GLU A 7 -46.03 7.62 5.42
CA GLU A 7 -44.61 7.98 5.41
C GLU A 7 -43.70 6.76 5.71
N ARG A 8 -44.16 5.82 6.54
CA ARG A 8 -43.44 4.57 6.76
C ARG A 8 -43.36 3.71 5.50
N GLU A 9 -44.44 3.62 4.73
CA GLU A 9 -44.45 2.90 3.45
C GLU A 9 -43.51 3.57 2.45
N ARG A 10 -43.53 4.90 2.36
CA ARG A 10 -42.62 5.67 1.52
C ARG A 10 -41.15 5.46 1.90
N LEU A 11 -40.83 5.55 3.20
CA LEU A 11 -39.49 5.27 3.70
C LEU A 11 -39.09 3.81 3.39
N TYR A 12 -39.98 2.85 3.60
CA TYR A 12 -39.73 1.44 3.32
C TYR A 12 -39.38 1.21 1.85
N GLU A 13 -40.18 1.71 0.91
CA GLU A 13 -39.91 1.57 -0.53
C GLU A 13 -38.64 2.32 -0.95
N GLY A 14 -38.40 3.50 -0.36
CA GLY A 14 -37.16 4.26 -0.59
C GLY A 14 -35.90 3.51 -0.13
N LEU A 15 -35.95 2.86 1.04
CA LEU A 15 -34.86 2.03 1.56
C LEU A 15 -34.67 0.76 0.72
N LYS A 16 -35.76 0.15 0.26
CA LYS A 16 -35.74 -1.04 -0.59
C LYS A 16 -35.10 -0.78 -1.95
N ALA A 17 -35.21 0.46 -2.46
CA ALA A 17 -34.55 0.89 -3.69
C ALA A 17 -33.04 1.11 -3.55
N ILE A 18 -32.47 1.05 -2.34
CA ILE A 18 -31.03 1.20 -2.12
C ILE A 18 -30.35 -0.18 -2.13
N PRO A 19 -29.40 -0.45 -3.06
CA PRO A 19 -28.93 -1.81 -3.35
C PRO A 19 -28.37 -2.60 -2.15
N TYR A 20 -27.73 -1.91 -1.21
CA TYR A 20 -27.06 -2.49 -0.04
C TYR A 20 -27.93 -2.50 1.23
N LEU A 21 -29.21 -2.16 1.13
CA LEU A 21 -30.14 -2.15 2.26
C LEU A 21 -31.21 -3.23 2.12
N ARG A 22 -31.59 -3.84 3.25
CA ARG A 22 -32.70 -4.79 3.36
C ARG A 22 -33.60 -4.34 4.51
N PRO A 23 -34.60 -3.49 4.22
CA PRO A 23 -35.56 -3.04 5.24
C PRO A 23 -36.52 -4.18 5.59
N TYR A 24 -36.85 -4.32 6.87
CA TYR A 24 -37.86 -5.26 7.35
C TYR A 24 -39.22 -4.55 7.49
N PRO A 25 -40.32 -5.18 7.06
CA PRO A 25 -41.65 -4.65 7.28
C PRO A 25 -41.89 -4.37 8.77
N SER A 26 -42.42 -3.20 9.09
CA SER A 26 -42.61 -2.76 10.48
C SER A 26 -43.98 -2.15 10.68
N ARG A 27 -44.60 -2.48 11.82
CA ARG A 27 -45.80 -1.78 12.33
C ARG A 27 -45.46 -0.71 13.36
N ALA A 28 -44.19 -0.56 13.72
CA ALA A 28 -43.69 0.44 14.66
C ALA A 28 -43.46 1.82 14.01
N ASN A 29 -42.99 2.78 14.80
CA ASN A 29 -42.55 4.11 14.36
C ASN A 29 -41.11 4.13 13.83
N PHE A 30 -40.55 2.98 13.49
CA PHE A 30 -39.22 2.83 12.93
C PHE A 30 -39.18 1.64 11.97
N ILE A 31 -38.18 1.64 11.10
CA ILE A 31 -37.83 0.51 10.23
C ILE A 31 -36.46 0.00 10.69
N LEU A 32 -36.40 -1.30 10.96
CA LEU A 32 -35.12 -1.99 11.12
C LEU A 32 -34.63 -2.35 9.72
N CYS A 33 -33.39 -2.02 9.42
CA CYS A 33 -32.80 -2.26 8.11
C CYS A 33 -31.47 -2.96 8.29
N GLN A 34 -31.29 -4.10 7.63
CA GLN A 34 -29.98 -4.73 7.55
C GLN A 34 -29.17 -4.03 6.46
N VAL A 35 -27.92 -3.72 6.78
CA VAL A 35 -26.92 -3.24 5.83
C VAL A 35 -26.14 -4.45 5.33
N VAL A 36 -26.15 -4.67 4.03
CA VAL A 36 -25.57 -5.86 3.39
C VAL A 36 -24.32 -5.44 2.62
N GLY A 37 -23.19 -6.09 2.90
CA GLY A 37 -21.94 -5.88 2.17
C GLY A 37 -21.29 -4.51 2.40
N ARG A 38 -21.67 -3.78 3.45
CA ARG A 38 -21.09 -2.47 3.81
C ARG A 38 -20.86 -2.41 5.32
N ASP A 39 -19.86 -1.63 5.74
CA ASP A 39 -19.62 -1.32 7.15
C ASP A 39 -20.68 -0.35 7.67
N VAL A 40 -21.39 -0.77 8.72
CA VAL A 40 -22.46 0.01 9.37
C VAL A 40 -21.91 1.22 10.12
N TRP A 41 -20.72 1.11 10.69
CA TRP A 41 -20.05 2.20 11.39
C TRP A 41 -19.65 3.32 10.43
N ALA A 42 -19.03 2.96 9.30
CA ALA A 42 -18.66 3.92 8.26
C ALA A 42 -19.91 4.62 7.68
N LEU A 43 -20.99 3.87 7.46
CA LEU A 43 -22.27 4.45 7.03
C LEU A 43 -22.80 5.46 8.05
N LYS A 44 -22.74 5.14 9.35
CA LYS A 44 -23.15 6.03 10.44
C LYS A 44 -22.34 7.33 10.42
N GLU A 45 -21.02 7.27 10.33
CA GLU A 45 -20.18 8.47 10.35
C GLU A 45 -20.47 9.41 9.18
N VAL A 46 -20.67 8.86 7.97
CA VAL A 46 -21.02 9.66 6.79
C VAL A 46 -22.36 10.35 6.98
N LEU A 47 -23.36 9.62 7.47
CA LEU A 47 -24.69 10.18 7.71
C LEU A 47 -24.67 11.22 8.83
N GLU A 48 -23.90 11.01 9.90
CA GLU A 48 -23.74 11.99 10.98
C GLU A 48 -23.11 13.30 10.48
N ARG A 49 -22.16 13.24 9.53
CA ARG A 49 -21.60 14.43 8.87
C ARG A 49 -22.62 15.17 8.00
N GLU A 50 -23.59 14.47 7.43
CA GLU A 50 -24.75 15.08 6.73
C GLU A 50 -25.87 15.51 7.72
N GLY A 51 -25.62 15.44 9.04
CA GLY A 51 -26.59 15.83 10.08
C GLY A 51 -27.68 14.77 10.35
N ILE A 52 -27.48 13.54 9.87
CA ILE A 52 -28.45 12.45 9.93
C ILE A 52 -28.02 11.45 11.00
N ILE A 53 -28.80 11.39 12.09
CA ILE A 53 -28.50 10.51 13.22
C ILE A 53 -29.23 9.18 13.04
N LEU A 54 -28.45 8.09 12.96
CA LEU A 54 -28.98 6.72 12.97
C LEU A 54 -28.81 6.08 14.35
N ARG A 55 -29.74 5.19 14.71
CA ARG A 55 -29.58 4.32 15.88
C ARG A 55 -28.92 3.01 15.44
N TYR A 56 -27.77 2.74 16.06
CA TYR A 56 -26.97 1.52 15.90
C TYR A 56 -26.98 0.72 17.23
N PHE A 57 -26.77 -0.59 17.12
CA PHE A 57 -26.82 -1.55 18.22
C PHE A 57 -25.45 -2.19 18.41
N LYS A 58 -24.94 -2.20 19.65
CA LYS A 58 -23.62 -2.80 19.98
C LYS A 58 -23.70 -4.32 20.15
N GLU A 59 -24.91 -4.86 20.23
CA GLU A 59 -25.19 -6.28 20.43
C GLU A 59 -24.70 -7.10 19.22
N PRO A 60 -23.93 -8.19 19.41
CA PRO A 60 -23.33 -8.97 18.30
C PRO A 60 -24.32 -9.41 17.22
N ARG A 61 -25.57 -9.71 17.59
CA ARG A 61 -26.62 -10.14 16.65
C ARG A 61 -27.21 -9.00 15.80
N LEU A 62 -26.96 -7.75 16.16
CA LEU A 62 -27.53 -6.55 15.53
C LEU A 62 -26.47 -5.62 14.94
N GLN A 63 -25.18 -5.98 14.98
CA GLN A 63 -24.10 -5.15 14.45
C GLN A 63 -24.25 -4.82 12.95
N GLY A 64 -24.93 -5.68 12.18
CA GLY A 64 -25.25 -5.44 10.76
C GLY A 64 -26.53 -4.63 10.51
N PHE A 65 -27.16 -4.06 11.54
CA PHE A 65 -28.47 -3.42 11.44
C PHE A 65 -28.45 -1.97 11.88
N ILE A 66 -29.26 -1.17 11.19
CA ILE A 66 -29.59 0.21 11.56
C ILE A 66 -31.08 0.31 11.85
N ARG A 67 -31.43 1.12 12.85
CA ARG A 67 -32.81 1.51 13.13
C ARG A 67 -33.02 2.94 12.65
N ILE A 68 -33.97 3.10 11.74
CA ILE A 68 -34.37 4.39 11.17
C ILE A 68 -35.76 4.74 11.71
N SER A 69 -35.87 5.83 12.46
CA SER A 69 -37.17 6.33 12.93
C SER A 69 -37.94 6.98 11.79
N VAL A 70 -39.25 6.72 11.70
CA VAL A 70 -40.13 7.36 10.73
C VAL A 70 -40.36 8.80 11.20
N GLY A 71 -39.89 9.76 10.39
CA GLY A 71 -39.89 11.19 10.71
C GLY A 71 -40.85 11.99 9.83
N LYS A 72 -40.46 13.23 9.53
CA LYS A 72 -41.14 14.07 8.55
C LYS A 72 -40.65 13.72 7.13
N PRO A 73 -41.46 13.98 6.07
CA PRO A 73 -41.07 13.69 4.69
C PRO A 73 -39.71 14.26 4.28
N GLU A 74 -39.36 15.45 4.76
CA GLU A 74 -38.11 16.13 4.42
C GLU A 74 -36.90 15.39 5.01
N HIS A 75 -37.06 14.76 6.17
CA HIS A 75 -36.00 13.94 6.78
C HIS A 75 -35.83 12.63 6.03
N THR A 76 -36.93 12.04 5.54
CA THR A 76 -36.88 10.86 4.66
C THR A 76 -36.13 11.19 3.37
N ASP A 77 -36.41 12.34 2.76
CA ASP A 77 -35.74 12.77 1.53
C ASP A 77 -34.25 13.01 1.72
N ALA A 78 -33.86 13.70 2.80
CA ALA A 78 -32.46 13.91 3.16
C ALA A 78 -31.73 12.58 3.41
N LEU A 79 -32.35 11.66 4.16
CA LEU A 79 -31.81 10.33 4.42
C LEU A 79 -31.63 9.52 3.13
N LEU A 80 -32.65 9.43 2.29
CA LEU A 80 -32.57 8.66 1.05
C LEU A 80 -31.56 9.27 0.08
N ALA A 81 -31.44 10.60 0.02
CA ALA A 81 -30.40 11.26 -0.77
C ALA A 81 -29.00 10.92 -0.26
N ALA A 82 -28.77 11.01 1.05
CA ALA A 82 -27.48 10.68 1.67
C ALA A 82 -27.11 9.20 1.47
N LEU A 83 -28.07 8.29 1.66
CA LEU A 83 -27.89 6.86 1.41
C LEU A 83 -27.62 6.55 -0.08
N ARG A 84 -28.23 7.28 -1.01
CA ARG A 84 -27.93 7.14 -2.46
C ARG A 84 -26.55 7.68 -2.82
N LYS A 85 -26.06 8.73 -2.15
CA LYS A 85 -24.66 9.18 -2.32
C LYS A 85 -23.67 8.14 -1.78
N PHE A 86 -24.06 7.41 -0.73
CA PHE A 86 -23.33 6.26 -0.19
C PHE A 86 -23.38 5.01 -1.11
N VAL A 87 -23.58 5.19 -2.41
CA VAL A 87 -23.53 4.10 -3.40
C VAL A 87 -22.11 3.87 -3.93
N ARG A 88 -21.16 4.77 -3.71
CA ARG A 88 -19.86 4.74 -4.40
C ARG A 88 -18.67 4.01 -3.74
N ARG A 89 -18.84 3.21 -2.66
CA ARG A 89 -17.63 2.70 -1.95
C ARG A 89 -17.49 1.25 -1.49
N VAL A 90 -18.44 0.32 -1.69
CA VAL A 90 -18.23 -1.06 -1.20
C VAL A 90 -18.90 -2.14 -2.06
N ASP A 91 -18.29 -2.45 -3.19
CA ASP A 91 -18.27 -3.84 -3.67
C ASP A 91 -16.84 -4.36 -3.44
N ASN A 92 -16.49 -4.67 -2.19
CA ASN A 92 -15.61 -5.79 -1.86
C ASN A 92 -15.50 -5.99 -0.34
N PRO A 93 -15.84 -7.17 0.21
CA PRO A 93 -15.31 -7.57 1.50
C PRO A 93 -13.81 -7.88 1.30
N SER A 94 -12.95 -7.19 2.05
CA SER A 94 -11.48 -7.23 1.94
C SER A 94 -10.89 -6.92 0.57
N THR A 95 -10.84 -5.64 0.21
CA THR A 95 -9.71 -5.10 -0.55
C THR A 95 -9.38 -3.75 0.07
N ALA A 96 -8.14 -3.59 0.56
CA ALA A 96 -7.53 -2.27 0.60
C ALA A 96 -7.79 -1.58 -0.74
N SER A 97 -7.97 -0.27 -0.69
CA SER A 97 -8.00 0.62 -1.84
C SER A 97 -7.37 -0.01 -3.10
N ASN A 98 -8.18 -0.37 -4.09
CA ASN A 98 -7.68 -0.58 -5.45
C ASN A 98 -7.50 0.79 -6.14
N GLU A 99 -7.11 1.82 -5.38
CA GLU A 99 -6.22 2.82 -5.93
C GLU A 99 -4.88 2.11 -6.04
N MET A 100 -4.44 1.86 -7.27
CA MET A 100 -3.17 1.18 -7.51
C MET A 100 -2.10 1.87 -6.67
N ARG A 101 -1.46 1.12 -5.78
CA ARG A 101 -0.42 1.64 -4.88
C ARG A 101 0.84 1.87 -5.70
N LYS A 102 0.85 3.02 -6.37
CA LYS A 102 1.83 3.43 -7.36
C LYS A 102 2.55 4.69 -6.94
N GLY A 103 3.84 4.73 -7.24
CA GLY A 103 4.66 5.94 -7.13
C GLY A 103 5.33 6.21 -8.46
N ILE A 104 5.36 7.49 -8.85
CA ILE A 104 5.98 7.93 -10.10
C ILE A 104 6.84 9.13 -9.80
N VAL A 105 8.15 8.93 -9.86
CA VAL A 105 9.13 9.96 -9.53
C VAL A 105 9.98 10.26 -10.75
N GLU A 106 10.08 11.55 -11.07
CA GLU A 106 11.00 12.11 -12.05
C GLU A 106 11.97 13.06 -11.34
N ARG A 107 13.26 12.94 -11.65
CA ARG A 107 14.31 13.80 -11.11
C ARG A 107 15.31 14.11 -12.21
N GLU A 108 15.69 15.38 -12.31
CA GLU A 108 16.66 15.87 -13.28
C GLU A 108 17.67 16.79 -12.58
N THR A 109 18.95 16.55 -12.81
CA THR A 109 20.08 17.37 -12.34
C THR A 109 21.00 17.66 -13.53
N ARG A 110 22.18 18.23 -13.25
CA ARG A 110 23.22 18.40 -14.27
C ARG A 110 23.96 17.10 -14.58
N GLU A 111 23.86 16.10 -13.71
CA GLU A 111 24.56 14.82 -13.79
C GLU A 111 23.64 13.74 -14.37
N THR A 112 22.36 13.72 -13.96
CA THR A 112 21.43 12.66 -14.35
C THR A 112 20.02 13.13 -14.65
N ARG A 113 19.28 12.31 -15.41
CA ARG A 113 17.85 12.37 -15.60
C ARG A 113 17.26 10.98 -15.35
N VAL A 114 16.48 10.85 -14.29
CA VAL A 114 15.94 9.57 -13.81
C VAL A 114 14.42 9.64 -13.70
N ARG A 115 13.77 8.58 -14.16
CA ARG A 115 12.34 8.35 -13.99
C ARG A 115 12.08 6.93 -13.51
N VAL A 116 11.34 6.81 -12.41
CA VAL A 116 10.92 5.54 -11.83
C VAL A 116 9.39 5.50 -11.73
N GLU A 117 8.79 4.41 -12.22
CA GLU A 117 7.41 4.04 -11.91
C GLU A 117 7.43 2.71 -11.14
N LEU A 118 6.75 2.67 -10.00
CA LEU A 118 6.65 1.48 -9.15
C LEU A 118 5.18 1.19 -8.86
N ASP A 119 4.78 -0.09 -8.97
CA ASP A 119 3.49 -0.62 -8.52
C ASP A 119 3.71 -1.69 -7.45
N LEU A 120 3.22 -1.45 -6.23
CA LEU A 120 3.34 -2.40 -5.12
C LEU A 120 2.39 -3.60 -5.26
N ASP A 121 1.34 -3.47 -6.07
CA ASP A 121 0.34 -4.51 -6.35
C ASP A 121 0.57 -5.16 -7.72
N GLY A 122 1.83 -5.18 -8.17
CA GLY A 122 2.23 -5.69 -9.46
C GLY A 122 2.27 -7.22 -9.56
N THR A 123 2.97 -7.67 -10.59
CA THR A 123 3.15 -9.07 -10.96
C THR A 123 4.63 -9.46 -11.07
N GLY A 124 5.55 -8.51 -10.80
CA GLY A 124 6.99 -8.70 -10.93
C GLY A 124 7.54 -8.34 -12.30
N LYS A 125 6.83 -7.55 -13.10
CA LYS A 125 7.31 -7.08 -14.41
C LYS A 125 8.39 -6.03 -14.23
N ALA A 126 9.44 -6.13 -15.04
CA ALA A 126 10.55 -5.19 -15.03
C ALA A 126 10.75 -4.61 -16.44
N ASP A 127 10.83 -3.29 -16.52
CA ASP A 127 11.23 -2.54 -17.72
C ASP A 127 12.28 -1.50 -17.32
N ILE A 128 13.55 -1.91 -17.32
CA ILE A 128 14.63 -1.18 -16.67
C ILE A 128 15.72 -0.88 -17.69
N ALA A 129 16.10 0.40 -17.78
CA ALA A 129 17.22 0.87 -18.59
C ALA A 129 17.92 2.01 -17.83
N THR A 130 18.92 1.67 -17.04
CA THR A 130 19.75 2.66 -16.32
C THR A 130 21.01 3.05 -17.06
N GLY A 131 21.41 2.25 -18.06
CA GLY A 131 22.73 2.34 -18.70
C GLY A 131 23.81 1.53 -17.97
N VAL A 132 23.52 1.00 -16.77
CA VAL A 132 24.41 0.14 -15.98
C VAL A 132 23.81 -1.27 -15.92
N GLY A 133 24.25 -2.16 -16.82
CA GLY A 133 23.60 -3.47 -17.02
C GLY A 133 23.52 -4.36 -15.78
N VAL A 134 24.49 -4.28 -14.86
CA VAL A 134 24.44 -5.04 -13.60
C VAL A 134 23.38 -4.47 -12.65
N LEU A 135 23.21 -3.14 -12.59
CA LEU A 135 22.11 -2.54 -11.83
C LEU A 135 20.75 -2.93 -12.43
N ASP A 136 20.63 -2.92 -13.76
CA ASP A 136 19.41 -3.34 -14.46
C ASP A 136 19.00 -4.77 -14.09
N HIS A 137 19.97 -5.67 -14.06
CA HIS A 137 19.80 -7.07 -13.65
C HIS A 137 19.36 -7.20 -12.18
N LEU A 138 20.03 -6.50 -11.26
CA LEU A 138 19.70 -6.53 -9.83
C LEU A 138 18.29 -5.97 -9.54
N LEU A 139 17.92 -4.88 -10.19
CA LEU A 139 16.58 -4.29 -10.08
C LEU A 139 15.48 -5.17 -10.70
N SER A 140 15.82 -5.95 -11.74
CA SER A 140 14.89 -6.93 -12.30
C SER A 140 14.57 -8.05 -11.30
N HIS A 141 15.57 -8.53 -10.55
CA HIS A 141 15.37 -9.49 -9.47
C HIS A 141 14.55 -8.91 -8.31
N LEU A 142 14.81 -7.65 -7.94
CA LEU A 142 14.01 -6.93 -6.95
C LEU A 142 12.53 -6.93 -7.31
N ALA A 143 12.21 -6.54 -8.56
CA ALA A 143 10.85 -6.51 -9.08
C ALA A 143 10.21 -7.90 -9.08
N LEU A 144 10.87 -8.88 -9.71
CA LEU A 144 10.38 -10.25 -9.86
C LEU A 144 10.07 -10.90 -8.51
N HIS A 145 10.99 -10.81 -7.56
CA HIS A 145 10.84 -11.50 -6.27
C HIS A 145 9.99 -10.74 -5.26
N GLY A 146 9.76 -9.44 -5.46
CA GLY A 146 8.80 -8.66 -4.69
C GLY A 146 7.39 -8.64 -5.26
N LEU A 147 7.18 -9.21 -6.46
CA LEU A 147 5.95 -9.04 -7.23
C LEU A 147 5.61 -7.55 -7.46
N LEU A 148 6.64 -6.73 -7.66
CA LEU A 148 6.51 -5.30 -7.93
C LEU A 148 6.61 -5.09 -9.43
N ASP A 149 5.69 -4.34 -10.04
CA ASP A 149 5.92 -3.89 -11.42
C ASP A 149 6.79 -2.63 -11.36
N LEU A 150 7.96 -2.68 -11.99
CA LEU A 150 8.99 -1.66 -11.90
C LEU A 150 9.43 -1.20 -13.29
N LYS A 151 9.36 0.10 -13.54
CA LYS A 151 9.90 0.73 -14.73
C LYS A 151 10.92 1.79 -14.35
N VAL A 152 12.11 1.71 -14.93
CA VAL A 152 13.20 2.65 -14.67
C VAL A 152 13.79 3.12 -15.99
N ARG A 153 13.98 4.43 -16.09
CA ARG A 153 14.74 5.08 -17.16
C ARG A 153 15.75 6.02 -16.51
N ALA A 154 17.03 5.83 -16.81
CA ALA A 154 18.07 6.77 -16.42
C ALA A 154 18.93 7.14 -17.62
N GLN A 155 19.35 8.40 -17.64
CA GLN A 155 20.45 8.91 -18.45
C GLN A 155 21.37 9.65 -17.48
N GLY A 156 22.62 9.24 -17.38
CA GLY A 156 23.60 9.91 -16.52
C GLY A 156 24.95 10.03 -17.20
N ASP A 157 25.86 10.69 -16.50
CA ASP A 157 27.24 11.02 -16.87
C ASP A 157 28.18 9.81 -16.76
N LEU A 158 27.83 8.69 -17.40
CA LEU A 158 28.59 7.43 -17.34
C LEU A 158 30.02 7.52 -17.90
N GLU A 159 30.36 8.60 -18.61
CA GLU A 159 31.72 8.94 -19.00
C GLU A 159 32.62 9.38 -17.83
N VAL A 160 32.02 9.83 -16.72
CA VAL A 160 32.70 10.13 -15.46
C VAL A 160 32.84 8.82 -14.67
N ASP A 161 31.73 8.31 -14.17
CA ASP A 161 31.56 6.97 -13.61
C ASP A 161 30.06 6.65 -13.45
N GLU A 162 29.73 5.48 -12.89
CA GLU A 162 28.34 5.07 -12.67
C GLU A 162 27.71 5.63 -11.37
N HIS A 163 28.45 6.36 -10.54
CA HIS A 163 28.06 6.72 -9.18
C HIS A 163 26.75 7.51 -9.15
N HIS A 164 26.71 8.66 -9.83
CA HIS A 164 25.55 9.54 -9.81
C HIS A 164 24.31 8.84 -10.36
N THR A 165 24.48 8.01 -11.40
CA THR A 165 23.39 7.24 -11.99
C THR A 165 22.81 6.23 -10.99
N VAL A 166 23.68 5.47 -10.30
CA VAL A 166 23.25 4.46 -9.31
C VAL A 166 22.59 5.12 -8.11
N GLU A 167 23.17 6.21 -7.58
CA GLU A 167 22.62 6.97 -6.47
C GLU A 167 21.24 7.54 -6.84
N ASP A 168 21.13 8.25 -7.95
CA ASP A 168 19.89 8.94 -8.32
C ASP A 168 18.75 7.97 -8.69
N VAL A 169 19.07 6.77 -9.19
CA VAL A 169 18.12 5.67 -9.33
C VAL A 169 17.63 5.19 -7.95
N ALA A 170 18.53 5.04 -6.97
CA ALA A 170 18.14 4.69 -5.60
C ALA A 170 17.26 5.76 -4.95
N ILE A 171 17.58 7.05 -5.14
CA ILE A 171 16.77 8.18 -4.67
C ILE A 171 15.36 8.10 -5.24
N CYS A 172 15.24 7.99 -6.57
CA CYS A 172 13.95 7.96 -7.25
C CYS A 172 13.14 6.73 -6.85
N LEU A 173 13.77 5.56 -6.76
CA LEU A 173 13.10 4.34 -6.33
C LEU A 173 12.61 4.42 -4.88
N GLY A 174 13.42 4.97 -3.96
CA GLY A 174 13.02 5.17 -2.57
C GLY A 174 11.83 6.10 -2.45
N ARG A 175 11.85 7.22 -3.17
CA ARG A 175 10.71 8.17 -3.20
C ARG A 175 9.46 7.56 -3.83
N ALA A 176 9.60 6.78 -4.91
CA ALA A 176 8.47 6.10 -5.53
C ALA A 176 7.87 5.04 -4.60
N LEU A 177 8.70 4.33 -3.83
CA LEU A 177 8.24 3.42 -2.78
C LEU A 177 7.48 4.16 -1.68
N ASP A 178 7.99 5.30 -1.21
CA ASP A 178 7.33 6.13 -0.21
C ASP A 178 5.97 6.67 -0.69
N GLU A 179 5.92 7.19 -1.92
CA GLU A 179 4.69 7.66 -2.56
C GLU A 179 3.66 6.53 -2.70
N ALA A 180 4.10 5.37 -3.18
CA ALA A 180 3.23 4.20 -3.36
C ALA A 180 2.69 3.63 -2.04
N LEU A 181 3.43 3.82 -0.94
CA LEU A 181 3.01 3.40 0.40
C LEU A 181 1.97 4.32 1.02
N GLY A 182 1.89 5.59 0.59
CA GLY A 182 0.97 6.60 1.12
C GLY A 182 1.01 6.67 2.65
N GLU A 183 -0.16 6.58 3.28
CA GLU A 183 -0.31 6.61 4.74
C GLU A 183 0.15 5.32 5.45
N ARG A 184 0.60 4.30 4.70
CA ARG A 184 1.05 3.00 5.23
C ARG A 184 -0.01 2.28 6.08
N GLU A 185 -1.28 2.52 5.78
CA GLU A 185 -2.39 1.90 6.49
C GLU A 185 -2.58 0.44 6.09
N GLY A 186 -2.90 -0.41 7.07
CA GLY A 186 -3.26 -1.82 6.82
C GLY A 186 -2.13 -2.73 6.34
N ILE A 187 -0.92 -2.23 6.10
CA ILE A 187 0.21 -3.06 5.65
C ILE A 187 0.75 -3.96 6.77
N VAL A 188 1.46 -5.02 6.38
CA VAL A 188 2.23 -5.90 7.28
C VAL A 188 3.36 -5.13 7.98
N ARG A 189 3.89 -4.08 7.33
CA ARG A 189 4.89 -3.11 7.84
C ARG A 189 6.30 -3.67 8.00
N MET A 190 6.44 -4.80 8.67
CA MET A 190 7.74 -5.41 8.99
C MET A 190 7.84 -6.79 8.37
N ALA A 191 8.92 -7.05 7.66
CA ALA A 191 9.20 -8.36 7.11
C ALA A 191 10.70 -8.59 6.98
N HIS A 192 11.06 -9.84 6.71
CA HIS A 192 12.42 -10.24 6.44
C HIS A 192 12.44 -11.41 5.46
N SER A 193 13.61 -11.68 4.90
CA SER A 193 13.82 -12.89 4.11
C SER A 193 15.29 -13.32 4.15
N TYR A 194 15.50 -14.63 3.98
CA TYR A 194 16.78 -15.22 3.64
C TYR A 194 16.69 -15.74 2.21
N VAL A 195 17.68 -15.44 1.37
CA VAL A 195 17.72 -15.91 -0.01
C VAL A 195 19.11 -16.44 -0.35
N PRO A 196 19.22 -17.70 -0.80
CA PRO A 196 20.45 -18.22 -1.35
C PRO A 196 20.61 -17.86 -2.84
N MET A 197 21.86 -17.85 -3.30
CA MET A 197 22.25 -17.92 -4.71
C MET A 197 23.49 -18.78 -4.77
N ASP A 198 23.35 -20.02 -5.23
CA ASP A 198 24.37 -21.06 -5.16
C ASP A 198 25.06 -21.13 -3.77
N GLU A 199 26.33 -20.76 -3.66
CA GLU A 199 27.09 -20.79 -2.42
C GLU A 199 26.92 -19.55 -1.53
N ALA A 200 26.25 -18.50 -2.03
CA ALA A 200 25.98 -17.29 -1.29
C ALA A 200 24.64 -17.36 -0.53
N LEU A 201 24.58 -16.73 0.64
CA LEU A 201 23.35 -16.52 1.40
C LEU A 201 23.26 -15.07 1.87
N ALA A 202 22.14 -14.43 1.54
CA ALA A 202 21.83 -13.09 2.00
C ALA A 202 20.60 -13.06 2.92
N PHE A 203 20.58 -12.09 3.81
CA PHE A 203 19.47 -11.75 4.70
C PHE A 203 19.10 -10.28 4.52
N VAL A 204 17.80 -10.02 4.44
CA VAL A 204 17.26 -8.65 4.50
C VAL A 204 16.10 -8.61 5.48
N ALA A 205 16.08 -7.60 6.35
CA ALA A 205 14.94 -7.25 7.20
C ALA A 205 14.64 -5.77 7.08
N LEU A 206 13.36 -5.41 7.11
CA LEU A 206 12.94 -4.01 6.99
C LEU A 206 11.70 -3.67 7.81
N ASP A 207 11.58 -2.40 8.19
CA ASP A 207 10.42 -1.78 8.83
C ASP A 207 10.02 -0.53 8.03
N LEU A 208 8.84 -0.57 7.41
CA LEU A 208 8.20 0.54 6.70
C LEU A 208 7.56 1.52 7.70
N GLY A 209 8.35 1.99 8.67
CA GLY A 209 7.89 2.73 9.83
C GLY A 209 8.07 4.25 9.77
N GLY A 210 8.49 4.81 8.63
CA GLY A 210 8.70 6.26 8.43
C GLY A 210 10.06 6.78 8.89
N ARG A 211 10.89 5.96 9.56
CA ARG A 211 12.23 6.34 10.01
C ARG A 211 13.28 5.78 9.07
N ALA A 212 14.04 6.66 8.42
CA ALA A 212 15.18 6.32 7.60
C ALA A 212 16.35 5.78 8.45
N TYR A 213 16.76 4.54 8.22
CA TYR A 213 17.98 3.97 8.80
C TYR A 213 18.45 2.77 7.98
N ALA A 214 19.76 2.54 7.88
CA ALA A 214 20.31 1.40 7.17
C ALA A 214 21.50 0.79 7.92
N VAL A 215 21.58 -0.54 7.91
CA VAL A 215 22.78 -1.31 8.28
C VAL A 215 23.04 -2.29 7.16
N VAL A 216 24.15 -2.10 6.45
CA VAL A 216 24.55 -2.98 5.34
C VAL A 216 25.87 -3.66 5.67
N GLU A 217 25.82 -4.98 5.85
CA GLU A 217 26.96 -5.84 6.12
C GLU A 217 27.19 -6.77 4.91
N ALA A 218 27.83 -6.25 3.87
CA ALA A 218 28.06 -6.97 2.62
C ALA A 218 29.51 -6.82 2.16
N ASP A 219 30.31 -7.87 2.38
CA ASP A 219 31.72 -7.88 1.99
C ASP A 219 31.88 -8.45 0.58
N PHE A 220 32.31 -7.59 -0.34
CA PHE A 220 32.69 -7.96 -1.70
C PHE A 220 34.21 -8.03 -1.84
N ALA A 221 34.72 -9.05 -2.52
CA ALA A 221 36.15 -9.26 -2.67
C ALA A 221 36.72 -8.49 -3.87
N ALA A 222 35.96 -8.42 -4.97
CA ALA A 222 36.29 -7.67 -6.16
C ALA A 222 35.84 -6.21 -6.03
N PRO A 223 36.56 -5.25 -6.63
CA PRO A 223 36.15 -3.85 -6.64
C PRO A 223 34.94 -3.60 -7.55
N ARG A 224 34.62 -4.52 -8.47
CA ARG A 224 33.52 -4.39 -9.44
C ARG A 224 32.88 -5.73 -9.77
N ILE A 225 31.59 -5.69 -10.09
CA ILE A 225 30.85 -6.75 -10.78
C ILE A 225 30.43 -6.17 -12.11
N GLY A 226 31.00 -6.67 -13.21
CA GLY A 226 30.82 -6.07 -14.53
C GLY A 226 31.16 -4.56 -14.52
N ALA A 227 30.20 -3.74 -14.92
CA ALA A 227 30.33 -2.29 -14.95
C ALA A 227 29.90 -1.57 -13.65
N LEU A 228 29.62 -2.28 -12.56
CA LEU A 228 29.19 -1.69 -11.28
C LEU A 228 30.27 -1.86 -10.22
N ALA A 229 30.73 -0.76 -9.60
CA ALA A 229 31.56 -0.83 -8.40
C ALA A 229 30.79 -1.50 -7.25
N THR A 230 31.44 -2.45 -6.57
CA THR A 230 30.80 -3.20 -5.47
C THR A 230 30.49 -2.32 -4.27
N SER A 231 31.24 -1.23 -4.07
CA SER A 231 30.96 -0.20 -3.06
C SER A 231 29.63 0.53 -3.29
N LEU A 232 29.11 0.53 -4.51
CA LEU A 232 27.83 1.18 -4.82
C LEU A 232 26.62 0.33 -4.43
N ILE A 233 26.80 -0.97 -4.14
CA ILE A 233 25.71 -1.82 -3.67
C ILE A 233 25.26 -1.40 -2.26
N PRO A 234 26.15 -1.29 -1.25
CA PRO A 234 25.78 -0.71 0.05
C PRO A 234 25.24 0.71 -0.08
N HIS A 235 25.90 1.56 -0.86
CA HIS A 235 25.46 2.94 -1.07
C HIS A 235 24.03 3.01 -1.64
N PHE A 236 23.71 2.18 -2.65
CA PHE A 236 22.37 2.07 -3.21
C PHE A 236 21.33 1.70 -2.14
N LEU A 237 21.61 0.69 -1.31
CA LEU A 237 20.69 0.22 -0.27
C LEU A 237 20.46 1.27 0.83
N GLU A 238 21.52 1.98 1.24
CA GLU A 238 21.45 3.08 2.20
C GLU A 238 20.62 4.26 1.66
N THR A 239 20.91 4.68 0.43
CA THR A 239 20.18 5.77 -0.24
C THR A 239 18.71 5.40 -0.46
N LEU A 240 18.42 4.16 -0.88
CA LEU A 240 17.06 3.64 -0.99
C LEU A 240 16.32 3.71 0.35
N ALA A 241 16.93 3.21 1.43
CA ALA A 241 16.32 3.18 2.75
C ALA A 241 16.02 4.58 3.28
N TYR A 242 16.94 5.52 3.03
CA TYR A 242 16.78 6.92 3.41
C TYR A 242 15.56 7.55 2.72
N HIS A 243 15.49 7.41 1.39
CA HIS A 243 14.42 8.04 0.61
C HIS A 243 13.07 7.33 0.70
N ALA A 244 13.05 6.02 0.96
CA ALA A 244 11.84 5.27 1.27
C ALA A 244 11.33 5.47 2.71
N ARG A 245 12.10 6.19 3.55
CA ARG A 245 11.82 6.40 4.97
C ARG A 245 11.59 5.07 5.70
N MET A 246 12.47 4.10 5.47
CA MET A 246 12.41 2.77 6.08
C MET A 246 13.66 2.45 6.89
N ASN A 247 13.51 1.57 7.88
CA ASN A 247 14.67 0.88 8.45
C ASN A 247 15.00 -0.32 7.58
N LEU A 248 16.26 -0.47 7.21
CA LEU A 248 16.76 -1.57 6.39
C LEU A 248 17.99 -2.21 7.04
N HIS A 249 17.95 -3.53 7.22
CA HIS A 249 19.12 -4.34 7.54
C HIS A 249 19.36 -5.29 6.39
N ALA A 250 20.55 -5.26 5.81
CA ALA A 250 20.94 -6.12 4.70
C ALA A 250 22.30 -6.74 5.01
N ARG A 251 22.40 -8.06 4.89
CA ARG A 251 23.63 -8.79 5.22
C ARG A 251 23.89 -9.91 4.23
N VAL A 252 25.12 -10.01 3.77
CA VAL A 252 25.64 -11.24 3.16
C VAL A 252 26.23 -12.08 4.29
N LEU A 253 25.64 -13.25 4.56
CA LEU A 253 26.13 -14.12 5.63
C LEU A 253 27.41 -14.83 5.22
N TYR A 254 27.45 -15.27 3.96
CA TYR A 254 28.59 -15.91 3.33
C TYR A 254 28.37 -15.97 1.81
N GLY A 255 29.44 -16.23 1.06
CA GLY A 255 29.44 -16.39 -0.39
C GLY A 255 30.86 -16.22 -0.93
N ARG A 256 31.15 -16.80 -2.09
CA ARG A 256 32.47 -16.66 -2.72
C ARG A 256 32.40 -15.74 -3.94
N ASP A 257 31.37 -15.90 -4.74
CA ASP A 257 31.15 -15.11 -5.93
C ASP A 257 30.37 -13.83 -5.58
N ASP A 258 30.93 -12.68 -5.97
CA ASP A 258 30.36 -11.38 -5.63
C ASP A 258 29.07 -11.07 -6.40
N HIS A 259 28.90 -11.62 -7.60
CA HIS A 259 27.63 -11.55 -8.32
C HIS A 259 26.55 -12.34 -7.58
N HIS A 260 26.86 -13.55 -7.11
CA HIS A 260 25.92 -14.36 -6.32
C HIS A 260 25.49 -13.65 -5.04
N LYS A 261 26.43 -13.01 -4.33
CA LYS A 261 26.13 -12.20 -3.13
C LYS A 261 25.20 -11.03 -3.45
N ALA A 262 25.51 -10.25 -4.49
CA ALA A 262 24.71 -9.09 -4.89
C ALA A 262 23.30 -9.50 -5.33
N GLU A 263 23.18 -10.54 -6.15
CA GLU A 263 21.90 -11.07 -6.58
C GLU A 263 21.07 -11.60 -5.41
N ALA A 264 21.68 -12.38 -4.51
CA ALA A 264 21.01 -12.87 -3.29
C ALA A 264 20.45 -11.72 -2.44
N LEU A 265 21.21 -10.62 -2.26
CA LEU A 265 20.76 -9.42 -1.54
C LEU A 265 19.52 -8.79 -2.18
N PHE A 266 19.52 -8.56 -3.50
CA PHE A 266 18.40 -7.92 -4.18
C PHE A 266 17.16 -8.82 -4.24
N LYS A 267 17.34 -10.14 -4.39
CA LYS A 267 16.24 -11.10 -4.24
C LYS A 267 15.65 -11.07 -2.84
N ALA A 268 16.50 -11.01 -1.81
CA ALA A 268 16.05 -10.93 -0.42
C ALA A 268 15.31 -9.62 -0.13
N LEU A 269 15.81 -8.50 -0.66
CA LEU A 269 15.15 -7.21 -0.58
C LEU A 269 13.77 -7.26 -1.25
N GLY A 270 13.66 -7.81 -2.46
CA GLY A 270 12.39 -8.00 -3.16
C GLY A 270 11.38 -8.78 -2.33
N ARG A 271 11.77 -9.96 -1.83
CA ARG A 271 10.88 -10.78 -0.99
C ARG A 271 10.46 -10.08 0.29
N ALA A 272 11.38 -9.38 0.96
CA ALA A 272 11.08 -8.65 2.19
C ALA A 272 10.11 -7.48 1.92
N LEU A 273 10.34 -6.70 0.86
CA LEU A 273 9.43 -5.64 0.45
C LEU A 273 8.05 -6.19 0.08
N GLY A 274 7.99 -7.19 -0.79
CA GLY A 274 6.73 -7.82 -1.20
C GLY A 274 5.94 -8.37 0.00
N ALA A 275 6.61 -8.86 1.05
CA ALA A 275 5.94 -9.28 2.26
C ALA A 275 5.47 -8.10 3.14
N ALA A 276 6.30 -7.07 3.33
CA ALA A 276 6.00 -5.93 4.20
C ALA A 276 4.93 -5.00 3.63
N THR A 277 4.86 -4.87 2.31
CA THR A 277 3.87 -4.02 1.62
C THR A 277 2.51 -4.70 1.52
N ARG A 278 2.37 -6.01 1.76
CA ARG A 278 1.07 -6.68 1.72
C ARG A 278 0.10 -6.10 2.74
N ILE A 279 -1.17 -6.12 2.37
CA ILE A 279 -2.27 -5.78 3.27
C ILE A 279 -2.53 -6.95 4.22
N GLU A 280 -2.59 -6.68 5.52
CA GLU A 280 -2.98 -7.63 6.55
C GLU A 280 -4.50 -7.50 6.81
N PRO A 281 -5.33 -8.47 6.38
CA PRO A 281 -6.78 -8.36 6.47
C PRO A 281 -7.33 -8.30 7.90
N ARG A 282 -6.53 -8.68 8.90
CA ARG A 282 -6.90 -8.59 10.33
C ARG A 282 -6.55 -7.22 10.95
N ARG A 283 -5.85 -6.36 10.22
CA ARG A 283 -5.35 -5.09 10.73
C ARG A 283 -6.24 -3.94 10.25
N GLU A 284 -6.71 -3.16 11.21
CA GLU A 284 -7.39 -1.89 10.96
C GLU A 284 -6.42 -0.73 11.23
N GLY A 285 -6.43 0.27 10.35
CA GLY A 285 -5.64 1.50 10.49
C GLY A 285 -4.12 1.32 10.39
N VAL A 286 -3.39 2.32 10.92
CA VAL A 286 -1.93 2.39 10.88
C VAL A 286 -1.30 1.33 11.81
N PRO A 287 -0.30 0.54 11.35
CA PRO A 287 0.40 -0.45 12.16
C PRO A 287 1.36 0.15 13.21
N SER A 288 0.89 1.09 14.04
CA SER A 288 1.71 1.81 15.03
C SER A 288 0.97 2.00 16.35
N THR A 289 1.63 1.74 17.48
CA THR A 289 1.09 2.03 18.81
C THR A 289 0.93 3.52 19.07
N LYS A 290 1.65 4.38 18.33
CA LYS A 290 1.49 5.84 18.38
C LYS A 290 0.23 6.34 17.65
N GLY A 291 -0.43 5.46 16.89
CA GLY A 291 -1.53 5.83 16.00
C GLY A 291 -1.10 6.54 14.71
N VAL A 292 0.20 6.84 14.55
CA VAL A 292 0.80 7.49 13.38
C VAL A 292 2.13 6.84 13.01
N LEU A 293 2.51 6.95 11.74
CA LEU A 293 3.86 6.69 11.22
C LEU A 293 4.37 7.99 10.60
N ASP A 294 5.68 8.22 10.71
CA ASP A 294 6.32 9.47 10.28
C ASP A 294 6.39 9.61 8.75
#